data_AF-A0A8D0FA84-F1
#
_entry.id   AF-A0A8D0FA84-F1
#
_cell.length_a   1.000
_cell.length_b   1.000
_cell.length_c   1.000
_cell.angle_alpha   90.00
_cell.angle_beta   90.00
_cell.angle_gamma   90.00
#
_symmetry.space_group_name_H-M   'P 1'
#
loop_
_entity.id
_entity.type
_entity.pdbx_description
1 polymer ?
#
loop_
_entity_poly.entity_id
_entity_poly.type
_entity_poly.pdbx_seq_one_letter_code
_entity_poly.pdbx_strand_id
1 'polypeptide(L)'
;MVQTLAWNDTSNILCGIQDTRFTVWYYPNTVYVDKDLLPKTLHEKDASEFSKNPQIVHFVGNQITIRRADGSLIHLNISPYPAILHEYVSSSKWEDAVRLCRFVKDQTMWACLAAMAVANKDMATAEIAYASIGEIDKVQYINSIKDLPSKESRMAHILLFSGNTQEAETLLLQTGFIYQAIQVNINLYNWDRALELAVKHKTHVDTVLAYRQKFLEDFGKKETNKRFLQYAEATITNFEGIQIYIKSELQSVLPNMKNS
;
A
#
# COMPACT_ATOMS: atom_id res chain seq x y z
N MET A 1 11.59 -24.51 -3.29
CA MET A 1 11.57 -24.54 -1.79
C MET A 1 12.69 -23.64 -1.30
N VAL A 2 12.46 -22.72 -0.35
CA VAL A 2 13.54 -21.83 0.14
C VAL A 2 14.56 -22.68 0.89
N GLN A 3 15.82 -22.65 0.44
CA GLN A 3 16.88 -23.49 1.00
C GLN A 3 17.56 -22.83 2.19
N THR A 4 17.78 -21.51 2.11
CA THR A 4 18.48 -20.73 3.13
C THR A 4 18.12 -19.25 2.97
N LEU A 5 18.11 -18.52 4.09
CA LEU A 5 17.84 -17.08 4.13
C LEU A 5 18.67 -16.42 5.24
N ALA A 6 19.01 -15.15 5.05
CA ALA A 6 19.64 -14.34 6.08
C ALA A 6 19.26 -12.87 5.95
N TRP A 7 18.99 -12.23 7.09
CA TRP A 7 18.82 -10.79 7.21
C TRP A 7 20.18 -10.09 7.25
N ASN A 8 20.21 -8.89 6.69
CA ASN A 8 21.31 -7.97 6.89
C ASN A 8 21.41 -7.54 8.37
N ASP A 9 22.61 -7.24 8.82
CA ASP A 9 22.90 -6.86 10.20
C ASP A 9 22.42 -5.46 10.58
N THR A 10 22.39 -4.52 9.62
CA THR A 10 22.13 -3.10 9.88
C THR A 10 20.85 -2.59 9.23
N SER A 11 20.53 -3.06 8.02
CA SER A 11 19.43 -2.57 7.21
C SER A 11 18.30 -3.59 7.09
N ASN A 12 17.08 -3.15 6.83
CA ASN A 12 15.95 -4.05 6.59
C ASN A 12 16.01 -4.60 5.14
N ILE A 13 16.99 -5.47 4.91
CA ILE A 13 17.30 -6.14 3.66
C ILE A 13 17.38 -7.64 3.95
N LEU A 14 16.71 -8.45 3.13
CA LEU A 14 16.73 -9.90 3.24
C LEU A 14 17.39 -10.49 2.00
N CYS A 15 18.19 -11.54 2.18
CA CYS A 15 18.66 -12.36 1.08
C CYS A 15 18.23 -13.81 1.27
N GLY A 16 18.03 -14.52 0.17
CA GLY A 16 17.64 -15.92 0.19
C GLY A 16 18.04 -16.64 -1.09
N ILE A 17 18.26 -17.95 -0.95
CA ILE A 17 18.46 -18.84 -2.08
C ILE A 17 17.25 -19.74 -2.19
N GLN A 18 16.61 -19.71 -3.36
CA GLN A 18 15.50 -20.57 -3.71
C GLN A 18 15.82 -21.28 -5.03
N ASP A 19 15.90 -22.60 -4.96
CA ASP A 19 16.19 -23.48 -6.10
C ASP A 19 17.51 -23.08 -6.81
N THR A 20 17.46 -22.40 -7.97
CA THR A 20 18.65 -21.88 -8.69
C THR A 20 18.72 -20.36 -8.70
N ARG A 21 17.90 -19.67 -7.91
CA ARG A 21 17.89 -18.20 -7.83
C ARG A 21 18.36 -17.72 -6.48
N PHE A 22 19.25 -16.74 -6.51
CA PHE A 22 19.61 -15.93 -5.36
C PHE A 22 18.86 -14.61 -5.47
N THR A 23 18.04 -14.33 -4.48
CA THR A 23 17.18 -13.15 -4.44
C THR A 23 17.57 -12.29 -3.25
N VAL A 24 17.72 -11.00 -3.47
CA VAL A 24 17.90 -9.99 -2.44
C VAL A 24 16.70 -9.06 -2.47
N TRP A 25 15.93 -9.06 -1.40
CA TRP A 25 14.85 -8.12 -1.18
C TRP A 25 15.42 -6.88 -0.49
N TYR A 26 15.53 -5.78 -1.24
CA TYR A 26 16.06 -4.52 -0.72
C TYR A 26 15.12 -3.86 0.29
N TYR A 27 13.81 -4.15 0.21
CA TYR A 27 12.84 -3.71 1.21
C TYR A 27 11.70 -4.74 1.37
N PRO A 28 11.86 -5.78 2.22
CA PRO A 28 10.83 -6.81 2.42
C PRO A 28 9.50 -6.25 2.94
N ASN A 29 9.55 -5.14 3.69
CA ASN A 29 8.35 -4.47 4.22
C ASN A 29 7.41 -3.95 3.12
N THR A 30 7.86 -3.86 1.85
CA THR A 30 6.98 -3.55 0.71
C THR A 30 5.72 -4.40 0.70
N VAL A 31 5.76 -5.66 1.16
CA VAL A 31 4.59 -6.57 1.19
C VAL A 31 3.40 -5.99 1.98
N TYR A 32 3.66 -5.21 3.03
CA TYR A 32 2.62 -4.63 3.86
C TYR A 32 2.08 -3.31 3.31
N VAL A 33 2.87 -2.64 2.48
CA VAL A 33 2.57 -1.30 1.97
C VAL A 33 1.92 -1.40 0.58
N ASP A 34 2.58 -2.13 -0.33
CA ASP A 34 2.22 -2.22 -1.74
C ASP A 34 2.70 -3.56 -2.31
N LYS A 35 1.82 -4.55 -2.34
CA LYS A 35 2.13 -5.90 -2.79
C LYS A 35 2.54 -5.96 -4.26
N ASP A 36 1.98 -5.08 -5.09
CA ASP A 36 2.22 -5.04 -6.52
C ASP A 36 3.63 -4.51 -6.84
N LEU A 37 4.21 -3.77 -5.90
CA LEU A 37 5.55 -3.20 -6.02
C LEU A 37 6.65 -4.20 -5.60
N LEU A 38 6.32 -5.25 -4.84
CA LEU A 38 7.28 -6.26 -4.38
C LEU A 38 8.19 -6.84 -5.49
N PRO A 39 7.69 -7.27 -6.67
CA PRO A 39 8.56 -7.79 -7.72
C PRO A 39 9.54 -6.75 -8.28
N LYS A 40 9.28 -5.45 -8.07
CA LYS A 40 10.17 -4.37 -8.51
C LYS A 40 11.21 -3.98 -7.45
N THR A 41 11.09 -4.46 -6.20
CA THR A 41 12.03 -4.14 -5.10
C THR A 41 13.06 -5.24 -4.81
N LEU A 42 13.11 -6.26 -5.66
CA LEU A 42 14.04 -7.37 -5.54
C LEU A 42 15.15 -7.30 -6.59
N HIS A 43 16.29 -7.85 -6.23
CA HIS A 43 17.41 -8.09 -7.12
C HIS A 43 17.69 -9.59 -7.19
N GLU A 44 17.69 -10.14 -8.40
CA GLU A 44 17.93 -11.57 -8.64
C GLU A 44 19.27 -11.80 -9.35
N LYS A 45 19.98 -12.85 -8.92
CA LYS A 45 21.14 -13.40 -9.60
C LYS A 45 21.01 -14.91 -9.72
N ASP A 46 21.69 -15.47 -10.71
CA ASP A 46 21.80 -16.93 -10.86
C ASP A 46 22.63 -17.51 -9.70
N ALA A 47 22.08 -18.52 -9.03
CA ALA A 47 22.72 -19.21 -7.92
C ALA A 47 23.48 -20.48 -8.34
N SER A 48 23.53 -20.79 -9.64
CA SER A 48 24.21 -21.96 -10.19
C SER A 48 25.70 -22.01 -9.81
N GLU A 49 26.32 -20.86 -9.50
CA GLU A 49 27.72 -20.72 -9.07
C GLU A 49 27.98 -21.19 -7.63
N PHE A 50 26.93 -21.39 -6.82
CA PHE A 50 27.05 -21.71 -5.39
C PHE A 50 27.13 -23.21 -5.08
N SER A 51 27.23 -24.07 -6.11
CA SER A 51 27.33 -25.54 -5.99
C SER A 51 26.08 -26.21 -5.37
N LYS A 52 26.14 -27.52 -5.07
CA LYS A 52 25.03 -28.24 -4.43
C LYS A 52 24.88 -27.77 -2.98
N ASN A 53 23.64 -27.54 -2.53
CA ASN A 53 23.26 -27.19 -1.15
C ASN A 53 24.01 -25.99 -0.52
N PRO A 54 23.96 -24.79 -1.13
CA PRO A 54 24.53 -23.60 -0.52
C PRO A 54 23.79 -23.19 0.75
N GLN A 55 24.52 -22.73 1.75
CA GLN A 55 23.94 -22.17 2.98
C GLN A 55 24.46 -20.75 3.20
N ILE A 56 23.55 -19.78 3.33
CA ILE A 56 23.92 -18.42 3.71
C ILE A 56 24.26 -18.44 5.19
N VAL A 57 25.47 -18.01 5.53
CA VAL A 57 25.96 -18.00 6.92
C VAL A 57 25.71 -16.64 7.55
N HIS A 58 26.17 -15.57 6.87
CA HIS A 58 26.07 -14.20 7.37
C HIS A 58 25.85 -13.22 6.22
N PHE A 59 25.17 -12.12 6.53
CA PHE A 59 25.01 -10.96 5.66
C PHE A 59 25.35 -9.71 6.47
N VAL A 60 26.56 -9.17 6.23
CA VAL A 60 27.14 -8.05 6.99
C VAL A 60 27.49 -6.94 6.03
N GLY A 61 26.94 -5.75 6.25
CA GLY A 61 27.14 -4.62 5.35
C GLY A 61 26.68 -4.95 3.92
N ASN A 62 27.58 -4.91 2.94
CA ASN A 62 27.29 -5.26 1.55
C ASN A 62 27.80 -6.66 1.15
N GLN A 63 28.29 -7.45 2.09
CA GLN A 63 28.92 -8.74 1.84
C GLN A 63 28.09 -9.89 2.42
N ILE A 64 27.84 -10.90 1.58
CA ILE A 64 27.07 -12.10 1.92
C ILE A 64 28.04 -13.28 1.86
N THR A 65 28.12 -14.02 2.97
CA THR A 65 28.99 -15.18 3.07
C THR A 65 28.16 -16.45 2.92
N ILE A 66 28.49 -17.25 1.92
CA ILE A 66 27.80 -18.48 1.56
C ILE A 66 28.77 -19.65 1.76
N ARG A 67 28.33 -20.67 2.50
CA ARG A 67 29.05 -21.93 2.67
C ARG A 67 28.57 -22.94 1.62
N ARG A 68 29.50 -23.49 0.84
CA ARG A 68 29.27 -24.57 -0.13
C ARG A 68 29.19 -25.94 0.57
N ALA A 69 28.74 -26.97 -0.16
CA ALA A 69 28.72 -28.35 0.35
C ALA A 69 30.11 -28.91 0.70
N ASP A 70 31.17 -28.42 0.05
CA ASP A 70 32.57 -28.78 0.35
C ASP A 70 33.12 -28.08 1.62
N GLY A 71 32.31 -27.23 2.27
CA GLY A 71 32.69 -26.45 3.44
C GLY A 71 33.43 -25.16 3.13
N SER A 72 33.75 -24.87 1.87
CA SER A 72 34.38 -23.61 1.47
C SER A 72 33.42 -22.43 1.64
N LEU A 73 33.98 -21.25 1.95
CA LEU A 73 33.25 -20.00 2.08
C LEU A 73 33.43 -19.16 0.81
N ILE A 74 32.32 -18.75 0.22
CA ILE A 74 32.25 -17.77 -0.86
C ILE A 74 31.76 -16.46 -0.29
N HIS A 75 32.30 -15.36 -0.80
CA HIS A 75 31.82 -14.02 -0.51
C HIS A 75 31.20 -13.41 -1.75
N LEU A 76 29.94 -12.98 -1.63
CA LEU A 76 29.20 -12.26 -2.66
C LEU A 76 28.98 -10.82 -2.21
N ASN A 77 29.31 -9.88 -3.08
CA ASN A 77 29.05 -8.47 -2.82
C ASN A 77 27.77 -8.02 -3.53
N ILE A 78 26.95 -7.27 -2.81
CA ILE A 78 25.80 -6.55 -3.35
C ILE A 78 26.08 -5.06 -3.45
N SER A 79 25.21 -4.34 -4.15
CA SER A 79 25.23 -2.88 -4.19
C SER A 79 25.13 -2.31 -2.76
N PRO A 80 25.95 -1.33 -2.38
CA PRO A 80 25.84 -0.66 -1.08
C PRO A 80 24.69 0.36 -1.04
N TYR A 81 24.15 0.76 -2.19
CA TYR A 81 23.16 1.84 -2.27
C TYR A 81 21.85 1.57 -1.53
N PRO A 82 21.29 0.35 -1.50
CA PRO A 82 20.10 0.06 -0.70
C PRO A 82 20.32 0.36 0.79
N ALA A 83 21.46 -0.03 1.36
CA ALA A 83 21.77 0.26 2.77
C ALA A 83 21.85 1.77 3.05
N ILE A 84 22.51 2.52 2.16
CA ILE A 84 22.57 3.99 2.23
C ILE A 84 21.17 4.62 2.10
N LEU A 85 20.31 4.05 1.24
CA LEU A 85 18.92 4.51 1.10
C LEU A 85 18.13 4.33 2.40
N HIS A 86 18.27 3.17 3.06
CA HIS A 86 17.67 2.93 4.38
C HIS A 86 18.12 3.97 5.41
N GLU A 87 19.41 4.33 5.43
CA GLU A 87 19.97 5.34 6.34
C GLU A 87 19.40 6.75 6.08
N TYR A 88 19.25 7.14 4.81
CA TYR A 88 18.63 8.42 4.46
C TYR A 88 17.15 8.47 4.86
N VAL A 89 16.42 7.38 4.62
CA VAL A 89 15.01 7.27 5.01
C VAL A 89 14.84 7.31 6.54
N SER A 90 15.66 6.56 7.29
CA SER A 90 15.61 6.58 8.76
C SER A 90 15.96 7.95 9.33
N SER A 91 16.81 8.71 8.63
CA SER A 91 17.18 10.08 8.98
C SER A 91 16.23 11.14 8.42
N SER A 92 15.13 10.75 7.75
CA SER A 92 14.19 11.66 7.06
C SER A 92 14.85 12.60 6.03
N LYS A 93 15.98 12.19 5.44
CA LYS A 93 16.71 12.93 4.40
C LYS A 93 16.19 12.56 3.00
N TRP A 94 14.93 12.88 2.75
CA TRP A 94 14.22 12.49 1.53
C TRP A 94 14.82 13.07 0.24
N GLU A 95 15.28 14.32 0.27
CA GLU A 95 15.94 14.93 -0.90
C GLU A 95 17.21 14.19 -1.30
N ASP A 96 18.02 13.77 -0.32
CA ASP A 96 19.25 13.01 -0.57
C ASP A 96 18.93 11.60 -1.07
N ALA A 97 17.87 10.97 -0.56
CA ALA A 97 17.36 9.69 -1.07
C ALA A 97 16.93 9.78 -2.55
N VAL A 98 16.24 10.86 -2.94
CA VAL A 98 15.85 11.12 -4.33
C VAL A 98 17.08 11.36 -5.21
N ARG A 99 18.07 12.14 -4.73
CA ARG A 99 19.34 12.37 -5.44
C ARG A 99 20.10 11.07 -5.65
N LEU A 100 20.14 10.19 -4.65
CA LEU A 100 20.75 8.87 -4.74
C LEU A 100 20.06 8.04 -5.82
N CYS A 101 18.73 7.97 -5.84
CA CYS A 101 17.99 7.21 -6.86
C CYS A 101 18.22 7.76 -8.28
N ARG A 102 18.29 9.09 -8.45
CA ARG A 102 18.66 9.74 -9.73
C ARG A 102 20.09 9.41 -10.16
N PHE A 103 21.02 9.30 -9.23
CA PHE A 103 22.42 8.97 -9.50
C PHE A 103 22.58 7.50 -9.91
N VAL A 104 21.95 6.57 -9.17
CA VAL A 104 22.04 5.12 -9.43
C VAL A 104 21.33 4.73 -10.73
N LYS A 105 20.28 5.46 -11.13
CA LYS A 105 19.48 5.22 -12.35
C LYS A 105 18.92 3.80 -12.45
N ASP A 106 18.61 3.19 -11.31
CA ASP A 106 18.03 1.86 -11.21
C ASP A 106 16.56 1.96 -10.77
N GLN A 107 15.68 1.27 -11.50
CA GLN A 107 14.26 1.21 -11.18
C GLN A 107 14.00 0.51 -9.84
N THR A 108 14.83 -0.46 -9.45
CA THR A 108 14.65 -1.17 -8.18
C THR A 108 14.81 -0.24 -6.98
N MET A 109 15.76 0.69 -7.06
CA MET A 109 15.98 1.73 -6.05
C MET A 109 14.80 2.70 -5.95
N TRP A 110 14.23 3.11 -7.08
CA TRP A 110 13.03 3.94 -7.09
C TRP A 110 11.82 3.22 -6.51
N ALA A 111 11.66 1.93 -6.81
CA ALA A 111 10.60 1.11 -6.21
C ALA A 111 10.76 0.99 -4.69
N CYS A 112 11.99 0.79 -4.20
CA CYS A 112 12.26 0.78 -2.76
C CYS A 112 11.96 2.13 -2.12
N LEU A 113 12.38 3.24 -2.74
CA LEU A 113 12.09 4.59 -2.25
C LEU A 113 10.58 4.86 -2.21
N ALA A 114 9.83 4.45 -3.23
CA ALA A 114 8.37 4.59 -3.25
C ALA A 114 7.71 3.86 -2.07
N ALA A 115 8.07 2.59 -1.85
CA ALA A 115 7.55 1.81 -0.73
C ALA A 115 7.91 2.41 0.64
N MET A 116 9.16 2.86 0.80
CA MET A 116 9.65 3.49 2.03
C MET A 116 8.98 4.86 2.30
N ALA A 117 8.73 5.65 1.26
CA ALA A 117 8.07 6.94 1.37
C ALA A 117 6.60 6.77 1.81
N VAL A 118 5.88 5.79 1.24
CA VAL A 118 4.51 5.48 1.66
C VAL A 118 4.46 4.97 3.10
N ALA A 119 5.40 4.10 3.50
CA ALA A 119 5.49 3.62 4.87
C ALA A 119 5.66 4.76 5.89
N ASN A 120 6.41 5.81 5.54
CA ASN A 120 6.63 6.99 6.38
C ASN A 120 5.64 8.13 6.11
N LYS A 121 4.61 7.89 5.28
CA LYS A 121 3.55 8.86 4.94
C LYS A 121 4.07 10.12 4.22
N ASP A 122 5.25 10.06 3.59
CA ASP A 122 5.79 11.15 2.78
C ASP A 122 5.31 11.05 1.33
N MET A 123 4.20 11.74 1.04
CA MET A 123 3.55 11.70 -0.27
C MET A 123 4.29 12.47 -1.36
N ALA A 124 5.12 13.45 -1.01
CA ALA A 124 5.88 14.22 -2.00
C ALA A 124 6.96 13.34 -2.65
N THR A 125 7.71 12.61 -1.83
CA THR A 125 8.73 11.68 -2.32
C THR A 125 8.11 10.47 -3.00
N ALA A 126 7.00 9.95 -2.45
CA ALA A 126 6.26 8.84 -3.06
C ALA A 126 5.83 9.17 -4.49
N GLU A 127 5.28 10.37 -4.74
CA GLU A 127 4.87 10.79 -6.08
C GLU A 127 6.04 10.76 -7.08
N ILE A 128 7.19 11.36 -6.71
CA ILE A 128 8.38 11.39 -7.57
C ILE A 128 8.86 9.97 -7.86
N ALA A 129 8.85 9.10 -6.86
CA ALA A 129 9.30 7.73 -7.00
C ALA A 129 8.34 6.89 -7.87
N TYR A 130 7.01 6.98 -7.65
CA TYR A 130 6.00 6.31 -8.46
C TYR A 130 6.02 6.79 -9.93
N ALA A 131 6.22 8.09 -10.15
CA ALA A 131 6.39 8.65 -11.48
C ALA A 131 7.64 8.08 -12.18
N SER A 132 8.73 7.89 -11.43
CA SER A 132 9.99 7.36 -11.95
C SER A 132 9.91 5.87 -12.33
N ILE A 133 9.04 5.09 -11.68
CA ILE A 133 8.79 3.67 -12.01
C ILE A 133 7.63 3.46 -12.99
N GLY A 134 6.98 4.53 -13.45
CA GLY A 134 5.89 4.47 -14.44
C GLY A 134 4.53 4.03 -13.88
N GLU A 135 4.32 4.09 -12.56
CA GLU A 135 3.05 3.76 -11.91
C GLU A 135 2.10 4.95 -11.91
N ILE A 136 1.57 5.28 -13.09
CA ILE A 136 0.78 6.51 -13.32
C ILE A 136 -0.50 6.52 -12.48
N ASP A 137 -1.18 5.38 -12.34
CA ASP A 137 -2.43 5.28 -11.57
C ASP A 137 -2.23 5.68 -10.11
N LYS A 138 -1.09 5.28 -9.53
CA LYS A 138 -0.70 5.62 -8.15
C LYS A 138 -0.37 7.10 -8.01
N VAL A 139 0.30 7.70 -9.01
CA VAL A 139 0.56 9.14 -9.05
C VAL A 139 -0.73 9.95 -9.13
N GLN A 140 -1.67 9.54 -9.97
CA GLN A 140 -2.99 10.19 -10.07
C GLN A 140 -3.74 10.12 -8.75
N TYR A 141 -3.72 8.97 -8.08
CA TYR A 141 -4.32 8.84 -6.76
C TYR A 141 -3.66 9.77 -5.73
N ILE A 142 -2.32 9.83 -5.68
CA ILE A 142 -1.60 10.75 -4.79
C ILE A 142 -1.99 12.21 -5.05
N ASN A 143 -2.15 12.60 -6.31
CA ASN A 143 -2.60 13.96 -6.65
C ASN A 143 -4.05 14.23 -6.22
N SER A 144 -4.95 13.25 -6.38
CA SER A 144 -6.32 13.36 -5.86
C SER A 144 -6.37 13.57 -4.35
N ILE A 145 -5.40 13.00 -3.60
CA ILE A 145 -5.28 13.22 -2.15
C ILE A 145 -4.90 14.68 -1.88
N LYS A 146 -3.98 15.26 -2.65
CA LYS A 146 -3.54 16.65 -2.43
C LYS A 146 -4.65 17.66 -2.64
N ASP A 147 -5.57 17.37 -3.55
CA ASP A 147 -6.74 18.22 -3.84
C ASP A 147 -7.79 18.20 -2.72
N LEU A 148 -7.73 17.23 -1.79
CA LEU A 148 -8.65 17.17 -0.67
C LEU A 148 -8.38 18.30 0.33
N PRO A 149 -9.40 19.06 0.75
CA PRO A 149 -9.23 20.23 1.62
C PRO A 149 -8.94 19.84 3.08
N SER A 150 -9.57 18.78 3.59
CA SER A 150 -9.41 18.31 4.98
C SER A 150 -8.09 17.58 5.18
N LYS A 151 -7.35 17.96 6.23
CA LYS A 151 -6.12 17.27 6.62
C LYS A 151 -6.40 15.83 7.08
N GLU A 152 -7.51 15.62 7.76
CA GLU A 152 -7.96 14.35 8.30
C GLU A 152 -8.38 13.41 7.17
N SER A 153 -9.14 13.93 6.19
CA SER A 153 -9.49 13.18 4.98
C SER A 153 -8.24 12.81 4.18
N ARG A 154 -7.28 13.74 4.02
CA ARG A 154 -5.98 13.43 3.41
C ARG A 154 -5.26 12.29 4.13
N MET A 155 -5.18 12.36 5.45
CA MET A 155 -4.53 11.32 6.25
C MET A 155 -5.23 9.97 6.14
N ALA A 156 -6.58 9.94 6.11
CA ALA A 156 -7.33 8.71 5.90
C ALA A 156 -7.03 8.08 4.53
N HIS A 157 -7.01 8.89 3.46
CA HIS A 157 -6.65 8.39 2.12
C HIS A 157 -5.19 7.94 2.01
N ILE A 158 -4.26 8.57 2.74
CA ILE A 158 -2.87 8.13 2.87
C ILE A 158 -2.80 6.75 3.53
N LEU A 159 -3.55 6.52 4.61
CA LEU A 159 -3.61 5.22 5.29
C LEU A 159 -4.24 4.14 4.41
N LEU A 160 -5.26 4.49 3.62
CA LEU A 160 -5.81 3.58 2.62
C LEU A 160 -4.79 3.21 1.55
N PHE A 161 -4.01 4.20 1.11
CA PHE A 161 -2.96 3.98 0.13
C PHE A 161 -1.87 3.05 0.63
N SER A 162 -1.54 3.11 1.93
CA SER A 162 -0.54 2.24 2.55
C SER A 162 -1.07 0.86 2.96
N GLY A 163 -2.33 0.52 2.65
CA GLY A 163 -2.97 -0.75 3.02
C GLY A 163 -3.56 -0.81 4.44
N ASN A 164 -3.48 0.27 5.23
CA ASN A 164 -3.99 0.34 6.60
C ASN A 164 -5.48 0.71 6.64
N THR A 165 -6.33 -0.17 6.11
CA THR A 165 -7.77 0.10 5.94
C THR A 165 -8.52 0.30 7.26
N GLN A 166 -8.16 -0.44 8.31
CA GLN A 166 -8.80 -0.33 9.63
C GLN A 166 -8.49 0.99 10.34
N GLU A 167 -7.23 1.43 10.26
CA GLU A 167 -6.81 2.72 10.83
C GLU A 167 -7.47 3.88 10.09
N ALA A 168 -7.56 3.79 8.76
CA ALA A 168 -8.25 4.78 7.94
C ALA A 168 -9.75 4.88 8.30
N GLU A 169 -10.45 3.75 8.44
CA GLU A 169 -11.85 3.73 8.87
C GLU A 169 -12.00 4.37 10.25
N THR A 170 -11.15 3.99 11.21
CA THR A 170 -11.21 4.52 12.58
C THR A 170 -11.01 6.03 12.59
N LEU A 171 -10.04 6.53 11.82
CA LEU A 171 -9.79 7.97 11.68
C LEU A 171 -11.01 8.71 11.13
N LEU A 172 -11.61 8.21 10.04
CA LEU A 172 -12.80 8.83 9.43
C LEU A 172 -14.00 8.83 10.39
N LEU A 173 -14.18 7.76 11.17
CA LEU A 173 -15.25 7.68 12.16
C LEU A 173 -15.03 8.64 13.32
N GLN A 174 -13.80 8.79 13.81
CA GLN A 174 -13.46 9.73 14.88
C GLN A 174 -13.69 11.18 14.47
N THR A 175 -13.42 11.50 13.21
CA THR A 175 -13.58 12.86 12.67
C THR A 175 -15.02 13.17 12.24
N GLY A 176 -15.91 12.17 12.27
CA GLY A 176 -17.31 12.30 11.90
C GLY A 176 -17.60 12.19 10.40
N PHE A 177 -16.62 11.79 9.58
CA PHE A 177 -16.80 11.57 8.13
C PHE A 177 -17.39 10.18 7.85
N ILE A 178 -18.61 9.97 8.35
CA ILE A 178 -19.31 8.67 8.30
C ILE A 178 -19.54 8.23 6.86
N TYR A 179 -19.99 9.14 5.98
CA TYR A 179 -20.18 8.83 4.56
C TYR A 179 -18.89 8.35 3.89
N GLN A 180 -17.75 9.03 4.14
CA GLN A 180 -16.46 8.62 3.59
C GLN A 180 -16.06 7.23 4.09
N ALA A 181 -16.26 6.93 5.37
CA ALA A 181 -16.00 5.60 5.92
C ALA A 181 -16.86 4.50 5.28
N ILE A 182 -18.13 4.79 4.98
CA ILE A 182 -19.04 3.89 4.25
C ILE A 182 -18.54 3.70 2.82
N GLN A 183 -18.23 4.79 2.11
CA GLN A 183 -17.77 4.76 0.72
C GLN A 183 -16.47 3.96 0.57
N VAL A 184 -15.54 4.10 1.52
CA VAL A 184 -14.30 3.32 1.55
C VAL A 184 -14.60 1.82 1.68
N ASN A 185 -15.51 1.43 2.57
CA ASN A 185 -15.91 0.03 2.73
C ASN A 185 -16.65 -0.51 1.49
N ILE A 186 -17.45 0.31 0.81
CA ILE A 186 -18.06 -0.04 -0.48
C ILE A 186 -16.98 -0.29 -1.54
N ASN A 187 -16.01 0.62 -1.68
CA ASN A 187 -14.93 0.51 -2.65
C ASN A 187 -14.03 -0.72 -2.40
N LEU A 188 -13.88 -1.13 -1.13
CA LEU A 188 -13.16 -2.34 -0.72
C LEU A 188 -14.01 -3.62 -0.80
N TYR A 189 -15.26 -3.53 -1.27
CA TYR A 189 -16.24 -4.63 -1.32
C TYR A 189 -16.58 -5.24 0.06
N ASN A 190 -16.34 -4.51 1.15
CA ASN A 190 -16.72 -4.88 2.51
C ASN A 190 -18.19 -4.52 2.78
N TRP A 191 -19.11 -5.13 2.03
CA TRP A 191 -20.54 -4.78 2.03
C TRP A 191 -21.19 -4.89 3.40
N ASP A 192 -20.94 -5.99 4.15
CA ASP A 192 -21.52 -6.18 5.47
C ASP A 192 -21.09 -5.08 6.46
N ARG A 193 -19.82 -4.66 6.38
CA ARG A 193 -19.29 -3.58 7.23
C ARG A 193 -19.89 -2.23 6.84
N ALA A 194 -19.99 -1.94 5.54
CA ALA A 194 -20.64 -0.73 5.04
C ALA A 194 -22.10 -0.62 5.54
N LEU A 195 -22.85 -1.73 5.48
CA LEU A 195 -24.24 -1.76 5.95
C LEU A 195 -24.32 -1.60 7.48
N GLU A 196 -23.44 -2.26 8.23
CA GLU A 196 -23.38 -2.12 9.70
C GLU A 196 -23.14 -0.65 10.11
N LEU A 197 -22.18 0.01 9.47
CA LEU A 197 -21.89 1.43 9.72
C LEU A 197 -23.08 2.32 9.39
N ALA A 198 -23.71 2.09 8.23
CA ALA A 198 -24.89 2.84 7.79
C ALA A 198 -26.07 2.70 8.77
N VAL A 199 -26.36 1.48 9.22
CA VAL A 199 -27.45 1.20 10.18
C VAL A 199 -27.14 1.78 11.56
N LYS A 200 -25.89 1.64 12.04
CA LYS A 200 -25.46 2.15 13.34
C LYS A 200 -25.58 3.66 13.44
N HIS A 201 -25.18 4.37 12.39
CA HIS A 201 -25.24 5.83 12.32
C HIS A 201 -26.56 6.35 11.75
N LYS A 202 -27.44 5.47 11.27
CA LYS A 202 -28.74 5.78 10.66
C LYS A 202 -28.62 6.71 9.45
N THR A 203 -27.56 6.56 8.66
CA THR A 203 -27.25 7.37 7.48
C THR A 203 -26.86 6.48 6.29
N HIS A 204 -27.18 6.91 5.07
CA HIS A 204 -26.74 6.27 3.80
C HIS A 204 -27.03 4.78 3.62
N VAL A 205 -28.04 4.22 4.30
CA VAL A 205 -28.45 2.82 4.12
C VAL A 205 -28.90 2.57 2.68
N ASP A 206 -29.67 3.51 2.14
CA ASP A 206 -30.11 3.57 0.75
C ASP A 206 -28.94 3.55 -0.25
N THR A 207 -27.85 4.25 0.07
CA THR A 207 -26.64 4.36 -0.74
C THR A 207 -25.92 3.01 -0.81
N VAL A 208 -25.74 2.34 0.33
CA VAL A 208 -25.12 1.01 0.39
C VAL A 208 -25.93 -0.01 -0.41
N LEU A 209 -27.26 0.02 -0.27
CA LEU A 209 -28.18 -0.85 -1.01
C LEU A 209 -28.10 -0.59 -2.52
N ALA A 210 -28.09 0.67 -2.92
CA ALA A 210 -27.99 1.10 -4.32
C ALA A 210 -26.68 0.63 -4.98
N TYR A 211 -25.52 0.86 -4.35
CA TYR A 211 -24.24 0.38 -4.87
C TYR A 211 -24.15 -1.14 -4.90
N ARG A 212 -24.72 -1.81 -3.90
CA ARG A 212 -24.78 -3.27 -3.85
C ARG A 212 -25.63 -3.85 -4.98
N GLN A 213 -26.79 -3.27 -5.24
CA GLN A 213 -27.67 -3.67 -6.33
C GLN A 213 -26.97 -3.51 -7.68
N LYS A 214 -26.37 -2.34 -7.93
CA LYS A 214 -25.60 -2.08 -9.16
C LYS A 214 -24.48 -3.10 -9.35
N PHE A 215 -23.72 -3.38 -8.29
CA PHE A 215 -22.68 -4.40 -8.31
C PHE A 215 -23.27 -5.77 -8.69
N LEU A 216 -24.38 -6.21 -8.10
CA LEU A 216 -24.98 -7.50 -8.42
C LEU A 216 -25.53 -7.59 -9.84
N GLU A 217 -26.10 -6.49 -10.37
CA GLU A 217 -26.56 -6.38 -11.75
C GLU A 217 -25.40 -6.52 -12.75
N ASP A 218 -24.27 -5.87 -12.48
CA ASP A 218 -23.05 -5.98 -13.31
C ASP A 218 -22.53 -7.44 -13.39
N PHE A 219 -22.76 -8.23 -12.34
CA PHE A 219 -22.40 -9.66 -12.29
C PHE A 219 -23.55 -10.62 -12.66
N GLY A 220 -24.72 -10.11 -13.01
CA GLY A 220 -25.91 -10.90 -13.34
C GLY A 220 -26.41 -11.80 -12.20
N LYS A 221 -26.12 -11.43 -10.94
CA LYS A 221 -26.50 -12.20 -9.74
C LYS A 221 -27.65 -11.53 -9.00
N LYS A 222 -28.42 -12.32 -8.26
CA LYS A 222 -29.46 -11.83 -7.35
C LYS A 222 -28.92 -11.77 -5.93
N GLU A 223 -29.45 -10.84 -5.13
CA GLU A 223 -29.04 -10.70 -3.73
C GLU A 223 -29.43 -11.96 -2.94
N THR A 224 -28.44 -12.53 -2.24
CA THR A 224 -28.62 -13.73 -1.42
C THR A 224 -28.56 -13.41 0.07
N ASN A 225 -28.03 -12.24 0.44
CA ASN A 225 -27.84 -11.90 1.84
C ASN A 225 -29.16 -11.44 2.49
N LYS A 226 -29.58 -12.17 3.54
CA LYS A 226 -30.83 -11.92 4.27
C LYS A 226 -30.92 -10.51 4.86
N ARG A 227 -29.80 -9.95 5.33
CA ARG A 227 -29.78 -8.58 5.87
C ARG A 227 -30.10 -7.55 4.80
N PHE A 228 -29.50 -7.68 3.62
CA PHE A 228 -29.73 -6.77 2.50
C PHE A 228 -31.17 -6.84 1.99
N LEU A 229 -31.77 -8.04 1.92
CA LEU A 229 -33.18 -8.20 1.54
C LEU A 229 -34.15 -7.52 2.52
N GLN A 230 -33.91 -7.68 3.83
CA GLN A 230 -34.74 -7.05 4.87
C GLN A 230 -34.73 -5.51 4.79
N TYR A 231 -33.56 -4.91 4.56
CA TYR A 231 -33.46 -3.46 4.43
C TYR A 231 -33.93 -2.97 3.05
N ALA A 232 -33.76 -3.76 1.98
CA ALA A 232 -34.30 -3.41 0.66
C ALA A 232 -35.83 -3.33 0.64
N GLU A 233 -36.53 -4.18 1.40
CA GLU A 233 -38.00 -4.08 1.55
C GLU A 233 -38.44 -2.83 2.32
N ALA A 234 -37.60 -2.34 3.24
CA ALA A 234 -37.91 -1.18 4.09
C ALA A 234 -37.53 0.17 3.47
N THR A 235 -36.69 0.21 2.43
CA THR A 235 -36.15 1.45 1.86
C THR A 235 -36.34 1.52 0.35
N ILE A 236 -37.01 2.57 -0.13
CA ILE A 236 -37.16 2.85 -1.56
C ILE A 236 -35.82 3.41 -2.08
N THR A 237 -35.11 2.64 -2.89
CA THR A 237 -33.84 3.04 -3.50
C THR A 237 -34.07 4.05 -4.63
N ASN A 238 -33.87 5.34 -4.33
CA ASN A 238 -33.89 6.40 -5.35
C ASN A 238 -32.47 6.92 -5.63
N PHE A 239 -31.86 6.41 -6.70
CA PHE A 239 -30.46 6.67 -7.06
C PHE A 239 -30.14 8.16 -7.31
N GLU A 240 -31.07 8.93 -7.86
CA GLU A 240 -30.84 10.36 -8.17
C GLU A 240 -30.85 11.23 -6.91
N GLY A 241 -31.75 10.95 -5.96
CA GLY A 241 -31.81 11.66 -4.68
C GLY A 241 -30.58 11.42 -3.82
N ILE A 242 -30.06 10.19 -3.84
CA ILE A 242 -28.83 9.79 -3.14
C ILE A 242 -27.63 10.58 -3.66
N GLN A 243 -27.47 10.72 -4.98
CA GLN A 243 -26.35 11.49 -5.54
C GLN A 243 -26.42 12.99 -5.20
N ILE A 244 -27.63 13.56 -5.15
CA ILE A 244 -27.83 14.97 -4.77
C ILE A 244 -27.48 15.17 -3.29
N TYR A 245 -27.93 14.27 -2.42
CA TYR A 245 -27.61 14.31 -0.98
C TYR A 245 -26.10 14.17 -0.74
N ILE A 246 -25.45 13.20 -1.40
CA ILE A 246 -23.99 13.01 -1.33
C ILE A 246 -23.23 14.25 -1.78
N LYS A 247 -23.63 14.86 -2.90
CA LYS A 247 -23.00 16.10 -3.39
C LYS A 247 -23.18 17.25 -2.40
N SER A 248 -24.35 17.35 -1.76
CA SER A 248 -24.63 18.38 -0.76
C SER A 248 -23.81 18.22 0.52
N GLU A 249 -23.58 16.98 0.97
CA GLU A 249 -22.81 16.68 2.17
C GLU A 249 -21.30 16.84 1.93
N LEU A 250 -20.80 16.41 0.76
CA LEU A 250 -19.44 16.72 0.33
C LEU A 250 -19.20 18.23 0.19
N GLN A 251 -20.22 19.00 -0.22
CA GLN A 251 -20.16 20.46 -0.25
C GLN A 251 -20.31 21.13 1.11
N SER A 252 -21.02 20.56 2.09
CA SER A 252 -21.16 21.12 3.44
C SER A 252 -19.97 20.82 4.35
N VAL A 253 -19.09 19.90 3.98
CA VAL A 253 -17.78 19.70 4.64
C VAL A 253 -16.75 20.75 4.19
N LEU A 254 -16.93 21.38 3.02
CA LEU A 254 -16.08 22.47 2.50
C LEU A 254 -16.15 23.83 3.24
N PRO A 255 -17.27 24.30 3.84
CA PRO A 255 -17.35 25.64 4.40
C PRO A 255 -16.81 25.74 5.83
N ASN A 256 -16.72 24.63 6.56
CA ASN A 256 -16.37 24.63 7.98
C ASN A 256 -14.86 24.73 8.28
N MET A 257 -14.00 24.85 7.25
CA MET A 257 -12.54 24.98 7.44
C MET A 257 -11.95 26.29 6.87
N LYS A 258 -12.78 27.28 6.53
CA LYS A 258 -12.27 28.65 6.31
C LYS A 258 -12.20 29.49 7.58
N ASN A 259 -12.68 28.97 8.71
CA ASN A 259 -12.67 29.65 10.00
C ASN A 259 -12.06 28.77 11.11
N SER A 260 -10.78 28.45 11.02
CA SER A 260 -9.94 28.06 12.17
C SER A 260 -8.46 28.11 11.81
#